data_AF-A0A7X5WMK1-F1
#
_entry.id   AF-A0A7X5WMK1-F1
#
_cell.length_a   1.000
_cell.length_b   1.000
_cell.length_c   1.000
_cell.angle_alpha   90.00
_cell.angle_beta   90.00
_cell.angle_gamma   90.00
#
_symmetry.space_group_name_H-M   'P 1'
#
loop_
_entity.id
_entity.type
_entity.pdbx_description
1 polymer ?
#
loop_
_entity_poly.entity_id
_entity_poly.type
_entity_poly.pdbx_seq_one_letter_code
_entity_poly.pdbx_strand_id
1 'polypeptide(L)'
;TTAGRGLAASGSELIWAPDGTLFMSVGGAFNIGRTGGLAQERKDHAGKILHLTAEGAPAPGNPFIGDSEYLPEIYTLGHRNVMGFAFDPSTGDLWAAEHAPQGGDEVNVILPGHNYGWPIVSYGRDYGGTRVTQEWYHEGFDTPTVVWLPSIAPAGMMFYTGDRFPAWRGNLFVGALMVGRI
;
A
#
# COMPACT_ATOMS: atom_id res chain seq x y z
N THR A 1 25.09 -3.31 7.24
CA THR A 1 24.41 -3.16 8.54
C THR A 1 23.27 -2.17 8.37
N THR A 2 22.11 -2.64 7.94
CA THR A 2 20.89 -1.82 7.81
C THR A 2 20.34 -1.56 9.20
N ALA A 3 20.84 -0.50 9.84
CA ALA A 3 20.26 0.02 11.05
C ALA A 3 18.83 0.47 10.74
N GLY A 4 17.84 -0.17 11.38
CA GLY A 4 16.45 0.25 11.34
C GLY A 4 16.36 1.71 11.78
N ARG A 5 16.03 2.59 10.84
CA ARG A 5 15.73 4.00 11.09
C ARG A 5 14.31 4.08 11.64
N GLY A 6 14.10 3.53 12.83
CA GLY A 6 12.81 3.46 13.51
C GLY A 6 12.20 4.85 13.67
N LEU A 7 11.30 5.19 12.76
CA LEU A 7 10.47 6.37 12.77
C LEU A 7 9.04 5.88 12.54
N ALA A 8 8.26 5.82 13.62
CA ALA A 8 6.86 5.36 13.69
C ALA A 8 6.61 3.85 13.46
N ALA A 9 5.44 3.37 13.92
CA ALA A 9 4.95 2.03 13.63
C ALA A 9 4.63 1.94 12.14
N SER A 10 5.20 0.93 11.47
CA SER A 10 5.08 0.75 10.03
C SER A 10 4.10 -0.34 9.67
N GLY A 11 3.41 -0.15 8.54
CA GLY A 11 2.74 -1.20 7.81
C GLY A 11 3.71 -2.38 7.62
N SER A 12 3.25 -3.55 8.05
CA SER A 12 3.95 -4.84 7.93
C SER A 12 2.89 -5.93 7.77
N GLU A 13 1.86 -5.62 6.99
CA GLU A 13 0.74 -6.53 6.74
C GLU A 13 1.23 -7.67 5.86
N LEU A 14 0.71 -8.88 6.13
CA LEU A 14 1.08 -10.10 5.43
C LEU A 14 -0.18 -10.82 4.97
N ILE A 15 -0.19 -11.27 3.71
CA ILE A 15 -1.26 -12.13 3.20
C ILE A 15 -0.68 -13.24 2.32
N TRP A 16 -1.09 -14.47 2.60
CA TRP A 16 -0.77 -15.61 1.75
C TRP A 16 -1.66 -15.59 0.51
N ALA A 17 -1.04 -15.72 -0.65
CA ALA A 17 -1.74 -15.94 -1.91
C ALA A 17 -2.16 -17.41 -2.04
N PRO A 18 -3.19 -17.71 -2.84
CA PRO A 18 -3.67 -19.09 -3.05
C PRO A 18 -2.61 -20.06 -3.60
N ASP A 19 -1.58 -19.55 -4.28
CA ASP A 19 -0.47 -20.33 -4.84
C ASP A 19 0.64 -20.65 -3.83
N GLY A 20 0.50 -20.22 -2.57
CA GLY A 20 1.47 -20.44 -1.50
C GLY A 20 2.60 -19.41 -1.43
N THR A 21 2.54 -18.35 -2.26
CA THR A 21 3.42 -17.18 -2.12
C THR A 21 2.85 -16.17 -1.10
N LEU A 22 3.65 -15.17 -0.75
CA LEU A 22 3.37 -14.23 0.33
C LEU A 22 3.51 -12.80 -0.19
N PHE A 23 2.51 -11.96 0.10
CA PHE A 23 2.63 -10.51 -0.06
C PHE A 23 2.89 -9.85 1.30
N MET A 24 3.79 -8.88 1.31
CA MET A 24 4.17 -8.13 2.49
C MET A 24 4.20 -6.63 2.21
N SER A 25 3.53 -5.81 3.03
CA SER A 25 3.78 -4.37 3.00
C SER A 25 5.03 -4.01 3.80
N VAL A 26 5.75 -2.99 3.33
CA VAL A 26 6.85 -2.39 4.07
C VAL A 26 6.61 -0.89 4.11
N GLY A 27 6.16 -0.39 5.26
CA GLY A 27 6.03 1.05 5.53
C GLY A 27 7.39 1.74 5.68
N GLY A 28 7.39 2.95 6.26
CA GLY A 28 8.61 3.70 6.58
C GLY A 28 8.79 4.99 5.78
N ALA A 29 8.01 5.19 4.72
CA ALA A 29 8.01 6.40 3.90
C ALA A 29 7.13 7.53 4.48
N PHE A 30 7.02 7.67 5.81
CA PHE A 30 6.02 8.55 6.44
C PHE A 30 6.30 10.04 6.36
N ASN A 31 7.56 10.42 6.58
CA ASN A 31 7.93 11.83 6.70
C ASN A 31 8.19 12.38 5.31
N ILE A 32 7.29 13.22 4.82
CA ILE A 32 7.29 13.77 3.45
C ILE A 32 8.69 14.24 3.03
N GLY A 33 9.34 15.08 3.85
CA GLY A 33 10.64 15.68 3.51
C GLY A 33 11.89 14.86 3.88
N ARG A 34 11.77 13.77 4.65
CA ARG A 34 12.93 12.96 5.10
C ARG A 34 12.93 11.54 4.57
N THR A 35 11.78 10.88 4.58
CA THR A 35 11.67 9.46 4.19
C THR A 35 10.64 9.21 3.10
N GLY A 36 9.79 10.18 2.77
CA GLY A 36 8.77 10.05 1.73
C GLY A 36 9.38 9.61 0.40
N GLY A 37 10.47 10.27 -0.03
CA GLY A 37 11.17 9.92 -1.27
C GLY A 37 11.65 8.46 -1.37
N LEU A 38 11.86 7.76 -0.24
CA LEU A 38 12.26 6.35 -0.26
C LEU A 38 11.20 5.45 -0.92
N ALA A 39 9.92 5.85 -0.91
CA ALA A 39 8.87 5.14 -1.63
C ALA A 39 9.13 5.03 -3.14
N GLN A 40 9.87 5.99 -3.71
CA GLN A 40 10.26 6.04 -5.12
C GLN A 40 11.65 5.42 -5.38
N GLU A 41 12.46 5.22 -4.33
CA GLU A 41 13.77 4.60 -4.46
C GLU A 41 13.65 3.11 -4.79
N ARG A 42 14.23 2.71 -5.92
CA ARG A 42 14.12 1.37 -6.51
C ARG A 42 14.89 0.29 -5.74
N LYS A 43 15.87 0.71 -4.92
CA LYS A 43 16.74 -0.14 -4.11
C LYS A 43 16.53 0.00 -2.60
N ASP A 44 15.34 0.47 -2.22
CA ASP A 44 14.91 0.58 -0.82
C ASP A 44 13.56 -0.13 -0.63
N HIS A 45 13.38 -0.77 0.52
CA HIS A 45 12.14 -1.48 0.84
C HIS A 45 11.07 -0.56 1.43
N ALA A 46 11.39 0.64 1.90
CA ALA A 46 10.39 1.56 2.44
C ALA A 46 9.38 1.99 1.37
N GLY A 47 8.10 1.95 1.72
CA GLY A 47 7.00 2.34 0.83
C GLY A 47 6.80 1.36 -0.33
N LYS A 48 6.96 0.06 -0.06
CA LYS A 48 6.82 -1.02 -1.06
C LYS A 48 5.79 -2.06 -0.62
N ILE A 49 5.27 -2.78 -1.60
CA ILE A 49 4.71 -4.12 -1.39
C ILE A 49 5.70 -5.11 -2.00
N LEU A 50 6.06 -6.13 -1.25
CA LEU A 50 6.94 -7.22 -1.65
C LEU A 50 6.10 -8.46 -1.98
N HIS A 51 6.59 -9.27 -2.92
CA HIS A 51 6.02 -10.58 -3.26
C HIS A 51 7.11 -11.64 -3.16
N LEU A 52 6.89 -12.60 -2.27
CA LEU A 52 7.89 -13.51 -1.74
C LEU A 52 7.43 -14.97 -1.82
N THR A 53 8.37 -15.91 -1.87
CA THR A 53 8.09 -17.32 -1.59
C THR A 53 7.87 -17.52 -0.09
N ALA A 54 7.41 -18.72 0.31
CA ALA A 54 7.25 -19.07 1.72
C ALA A 54 8.56 -19.01 2.52
N GLU A 55 9.70 -19.16 1.85
CA GLU A 55 11.06 -19.09 2.41
C GLU A 55 11.63 -17.66 2.40
N GLY A 56 10.88 -16.68 1.89
CA GLY A 56 11.28 -15.27 1.85
C GLY A 56 12.18 -14.89 0.67
N ALA A 57 12.33 -15.75 -0.33
CA ALA A 57 12.99 -15.37 -1.59
C ALA A 57 12.01 -14.55 -2.47
N PRO A 58 12.48 -13.77 -3.46
CA PRO A 58 11.60 -13.16 -4.45
C PRO A 58 10.69 -14.21 -5.12
N ALA A 59 9.40 -13.95 -5.19
CA ALA A 59 8.47 -14.87 -5.84
C ALA A 59 8.73 -14.97 -7.36
N PRO A 60 8.62 -16.16 -7.97
CA PRO A 60 8.73 -16.31 -9.42
C PRO A 60 7.72 -15.42 -10.16
N GLY A 61 8.18 -14.73 -11.20
CA GLY A 61 7.32 -13.84 -11.98
C GLY A 61 7.22 -12.42 -11.44
N ASN A 62 7.95 -12.06 -10.38
CA ASN A 62 8.06 -10.69 -9.93
C ASN A 62 8.49 -9.74 -11.07
N PRO A 63 7.92 -8.51 -11.11
CA PRO A 63 8.05 -7.60 -12.24
C PRO A 63 9.47 -7.11 -12.49
N PHE A 64 10.32 -7.14 -11.46
CA PHE A 64 11.68 -6.60 -11.50
C PHE A 64 12.77 -7.67 -11.43
N ILE A 65 12.43 -8.96 -11.57
CA ILE A 65 13.44 -10.01 -11.65
C ILE A 65 14.34 -9.77 -12.88
N GLY A 66 15.65 -9.74 -12.64
CA GLY A 66 16.66 -9.52 -13.68
C GLY A 66 16.94 -8.05 -13.99
N ASP A 67 16.19 -7.12 -13.41
CA ASP A 67 16.47 -5.69 -13.50
C ASP A 67 17.43 -5.27 -12.38
N SER A 68 18.66 -4.91 -12.75
CA SER A 68 19.70 -4.49 -11.79
C SER A 68 19.42 -3.14 -11.12
N GLU A 69 18.42 -2.38 -11.59
CA GLU A 69 18.01 -1.11 -10.98
C GLU A 69 17.08 -1.29 -9.78
N TYR A 70 16.45 -2.46 -9.63
CA TYR A 70 15.47 -2.75 -8.60
C TYR A 70 15.90 -3.91 -7.69
N LEU A 71 15.31 -3.99 -6.51
CA LEU A 71 15.36 -5.21 -5.71
C LEU A 71 14.33 -6.22 -6.23
N PRO A 72 14.70 -7.50 -6.44
CA PRO A 72 13.88 -8.47 -7.16
C PRO A 72 12.59 -8.86 -6.42
N GLU A 73 12.54 -8.70 -5.10
CA GLU A 73 11.36 -8.96 -4.25
C GLU A 73 10.29 -7.86 -4.32
N ILE A 74 10.61 -6.68 -4.87
CA ILE A 74 9.65 -5.59 -4.98
C ILE A 74 8.57 -5.99 -5.97
N TYR A 75 7.31 -5.90 -5.54
CA TYR A 75 6.14 -6.09 -6.39
C TYR A 75 5.60 -4.74 -6.87
N THR A 76 5.49 -3.76 -5.97
CA THR A 76 5.07 -2.39 -6.30
C THR A 76 5.78 -1.36 -5.42
N LEU A 77 5.73 -0.09 -5.83
CA LEU A 77 6.36 1.03 -5.15
C LEU A 77 5.44 2.25 -5.07
N GLY A 78 5.91 3.32 -4.43
CA GLY A 78 5.14 4.56 -4.30
C GLY A 78 4.05 4.49 -3.24
N HIS A 79 4.22 3.66 -2.21
CA HIS A 79 3.28 3.56 -1.09
C HIS A 79 3.76 4.41 0.09
N ARG A 80 2.82 4.93 0.89
CA ARG A 80 3.17 5.58 2.16
C ARG A 80 3.20 4.59 3.30
N ASN A 81 2.05 3.95 3.57
CA ASN A 81 1.86 3.08 4.74
C ASN A 81 0.68 2.13 4.56
N VAL A 82 0.89 1.02 3.87
CA VAL A 82 -0.14 -0.01 3.63
C VAL A 82 -0.40 -0.82 4.89
N MET A 83 -1.66 -0.86 5.32
CA MET A 83 -2.11 -1.39 6.62
C MET A 83 -3.12 -2.54 6.51
N GLY A 84 -3.66 -2.81 5.33
CA GLY A 84 -4.59 -3.89 5.11
C GLY A 84 -4.43 -4.50 3.73
N PHE A 85 -4.63 -5.81 3.64
CA PHE A 85 -4.70 -6.55 2.39
C PHE A 85 -5.98 -7.39 2.31
N ALA A 86 -6.48 -7.57 1.09
CA ALA A 86 -7.44 -8.63 0.78
C ALA A 86 -7.29 -9.02 -0.69
N PHE A 87 -7.50 -10.30 -0.99
CA PHE A 87 -7.70 -10.74 -2.37
C PHE A 87 -9.18 -10.59 -2.74
N ASP A 88 -9.45 -9.97 -3.88
CA ASP A 88 -10.79 -9.99 -4.48
C ASP A 88 -11.11 -11.43 -4.92
N PRO A 89 -12.14 -12.08 -4.39
CA PRO A 89 -12.47 -13.46 -4.73
C PRO A 89 -12.99 -13.63 -6.16
N SER A 90 -13.38 -12.55 -6.84
CA SER A 90 -13.92 -12.58 -8.20
C SER A 90 -12.85 -12.44 -9.27
N THR A 91 -11.81 -11.64 -9.03
CA THR A 91 -10.71 -11.41 -9.99
C THR A 91 -9.41 -12.09 -9.58
N GLY A 92 -9.21 -12.35 -8.29
CA GLY A 92 -7.94 -12.81 -7.74
C GLY A 92 -6.93 -11.69 -7.49
N ASP A 93 -7.29 -10.42 -7.75
CA ASP A 93 -6.39 -9.30 -7.58
C ASP A 93 -6.14 -9.00 -6.10
N LEU A 94 -4.92 -8.58 -5.77
CA LEU A 94 -4.59 -8.06 -4.46
C LEU A 94 -5.12 -6.63 -4.33
N TRP A 95 -5.82 -6.34 -3.25
CA TRP A 95 -6.24 -5.01 -2.85
C TRP A 95 -5.52 -4.60 -1.58
N ALA A 96 -5.18 -3.33 -1.48
CA ALA A 96 -4.50 -2.77 -0.32
C ALA A 96 -5.18 -1.49 0.16
N ALA A 97 -5.23 -1.31 1.48
CA ALA A 97 -5.64 -0.06 2.12
C ALA A 97 -4.44 0.60 2.80
N GLU A 98 -4.28 1.91 2.64
CA GLU A 98 -3.12 2.63 3.18
C GLU A 98 -3.45 3.94 3.86
N HIS A 99 -2.61 4.31 4.83
CA HIS A 99 -2.72 5.59 5.53
C HIS A 99 -1.99 6.68 4.76
N ALA A 100 -2.69 7.78 4.53
CA ALA A 100 -2.09 9.05 4.16
C ALA A 100 -1.66 9.85 5.41
N PRO A 101 -1.13 11.08 5.23
CA PRO A 101 -0.98 12.05 6.31
C PRO A 101 -2.35 12.55 6.85
N GLN A 102 -2.58 13.86 6.90
CA GLN A 102 -3.89 14.42 7.23
C GLN A 102 -4.81 14.41 6.01
N GLY A 103 -5.68 13.40 5.93
CA GLY A 103 -6.56 13.17 4.79
C GLY A 103 -5.86 12.43 3.65
N GLY A 104 -6.64 11.76 2.82
CA GLY A 104 -6.19 11.12 1.60
C GLY A 104 -5.89 9.63 1.74
N ASP A 105 -6.40 8.97 2.79
CA ASP A 105 -6.26 7.50 2.91
C ASP A 105 -6.86 6.83 1.68
N GLU A 106 -6.30 5.70 1.28
CA GLU A 106 -6.62 5.08 -0.01
C GLU A 106 -6.97 3.61 0.10
N VAL A 107 -7.76 3.13 -0.88
CA VAL A 107 -7.79 1.72 -1.29
C VAL A 107 -7.38 1.63 -2.75
N ASN A 108 -6.43 0.72 -3.00
CA ASN A 108 -5.75 0.52 -4.28
C ASN A 108 -5.88 -0.94 -4.73
N VAL A 109 -6.11 -1.16 -6.03
CA VAL A 109 -5.86 -2.47 -6.67
C VAL A 109 -4.38 -2.56 -6.97
N ILE A 110 -3.73 -3.63 -6.50
CA ILE A 110 -2.27 -3.80 -6.54
C ILE A 110 -1.86 -4.60 -7.78
N LEU A 111 -1.14 -3.94 -8.69
CA LEU A 111 -0.76 -4.49 -9.99
C LEU A 111 0.77 -4.63 -10.10
N PRO A 112 1.30 -5.69 -10.75
CA PRO A 112 2.73 -5.98 -10.75
C PRO A 112 3.54 -4.89 -11.45
N GLY A 113 4.49 -4.28 -10.74
CA GLY A 113 5.43 -3.28 -11.27
C GLY A 113 4.92 -1.84 -11.23
N HIS A 114 3.71 -1.64 -10.71
CA HIS A 114 3.02 -0.36 -10.67
C HIS A 114 3.52 0.55 -9.54
N ASN A 115 3.29 1.86 -9.72
CA ASN A 115 3.75 2.93 -8.82
C ASN A 115 2.55 3.77 -8.35
N TYR A 116 2.32 3.79 -7.04
CA TYR A 116 1.18 4.47 -6.41
C TYR A 116 1.49 5.93 -6.02
N GLY A 117 2.67 6.41 -6.42
CA GLY A 117 2.94 7.83 -6.58
C GLY A 117 3.32 8.60 -5.32
N TRP A 118 3.19 8.04 -4.12
CA TRP A 118 3.66 8.71 -2.90
C TRP A 118 5.17 8.98 -2.94
N PRO A 119 5.67 10.17 -2.53
CA PRO A 119 4.93 11.39 -2.14
C PRO A 119 4.78 12.39 -3.29
N ILE A 120 5.10 12.00 -4.53
CA ILE A 120 5.06 12.87 -5.71
C ILE A 120 3.63 13.33 -5.99
N VAL A 121 2.66 12.39 -5.90
CA VAL A 121 1.23 12.67 -5.85
C VAL A 121 0.66 12.31 -4.48
N SER A 122 -0.31 13.09 -4.03
CA SER A 122 -1.07 12.80 -2.81
C SER A 122 -2.32 13.66 -2.70
N TYR A 123 -3.39 13.09 -2.14
CA TYR A 123 -4.60 13.81 -1.74
C TYR A 123 -4.46 14.52 -0.38
N GLY A 124 -3.43 14.19 0.38
CA GLY A 124 -3.28 14.58 1.78
C GLY A 124 -2.57 15.92 2.02
N ARG A 125 -2.62 16.34 3.27
CA ARG A 125 -1.84 17.46 3.81
C ARG A 125 -0.89 16.95 4.88
N ASP A 126 0.28 17.56 5.00
CA ASP A 126 1.06 17.41 6.22
C ASP A 126 0.23 17.85 7.43
N TYR A 127 0.56 17.35 8.62
CA TYR A 127 -0.17 17.66 9.85
C TYR A 127 -0.08 19.13 10.28
N GLY A 128 0.85 19.90 9.68
CA GLY A 128 0.88 21.37 9.78
C GLY A 128 -0.13 22.09 8.86
N GLY A 129 -0.89 21.35 8.03
CA GLY A 129 -1.93 21.86 7.14
C GLY A 129 -1.47 22.16 5.71
N THR A 130 -0.18 22.20 5.42
CA THR A 130 0.35 22.37 4.06
C THR A 130 0.07 21.13 3.22
N ARG A 131 -0.27 21.29 1.94
CA ARG A 131 -0.42 20.14 1.03
C ARG A 131 0.91 19.38 0.91
N VAL A 132 0.83 18.06 0.84
CA VAL A 132 2.02 17.21 0.56
C VAL A 132 2.65 17.61 -0.77
N THR A 133 1.80 17.79 -1.78
CA THR A 133 2.14 18.17 -3.16
C THR A 133 0.96 18.94 -3.75
N GLN A 134 1.20 19.71 -4.82
CA GLN A 134 0.10 20.35 -5.55
C GLN A 134 -0.58 19.40 -6.54
N GLU A 135 0.05 18.26 -6.82
CA GLU A 135 -0.40 17.26 -7.79
C GLU A 135 -1.08 16.11 -7.05
N TRP A 136 -2.35 15.86 -7.36
CA TRP A 136 -3.12 14.71 -6.85
C TRP A 136 -3.26 13.61 -7.90
N TYR A 137 -2.69 13.83 -9.10
CA TYR A 137 -2.67 12.92 -10.24
C TYR A 137 -1.47 13.27 -11.13
N HIS A 138 -0.85 12.26 -11.72
CA HIS A 138 0.15 12.39 -12.79
C HIS A 138 0.08 11.17 -13.71
N GLU A 139 0.27 11.38 -15.01
CA GLU A 139 0.35 10.28 -15.99
C GLU A 139 1.60 9.43 -15.69
N GLY A 140 1.40 8.23 -15.15
CA GLY A 140 2.49 7.35 -14.70
C GLY A 140 2.36 6.85 -13.27
N PHE A 141 1.37 7.34 -12.50
CA PHE A 141 1.00 6.76 -11.22
C PHE A 141 -0.43 6.22 -11.25
N ASP A 142 -0.63 5.12 -10.54
CA ASP A 142 -1.96 4.53 -10.38
C ASP A 142 -2.86 5.43 -9.53
N THR A 143 -4.12 5.50 -9.91
CA THR A 143 -5.13 6.28 -9.18
C THR A 143 -5.89 5.38 -8.22
N PRO A 144 -6.11 5.80 -6.97
CA PRO A 144 -6.84 5.00 -6.00
C PRO A 144 -8.30 4.78 -6.39
N THR A 145 -8.80 3.60 -6.01
CA THR A 145 -10.20 3.20 -6.22
C THR A 145 -11.11 3.93 -5.24
N VAL A 146 -10.64 4.13 -4.01
CA VAL A 146 -11.34 4.90 -2.97
C VAL A 146 -10.34 5.82 -2.30
N VAL A 147 -10.77 7.05 -2.00
CA VAL A 147 -10.02 8.02 -1.20
C VAL A 147 -10.91 8.55 -0.08
N TRP A 148 -10.37 8.64 1.13
CA TRP A 148 -11.05 9.27 2.27
C TRP A 148 -10.47 10.65 2.60
N LEU A 149 -11.33 11.65 2.49
CA LEU A 149 -11.07 13.03 2.89
C LEU A 149 -12.27 13.47 3.76
N PRO A 150 -12.15 13.42 5.09
CA PRO A 150 -10.95 13.18 5.90
C PRO A 150 -10.55 11.70 6.06
N SER A 151 -9.31 11.47 6.50
CA SER A 151 -8.74 10.13 6.80
C SER A 151 -9.56 9.37 7.84
N ILE A 152 -9.64 8.05 7.67
CA ILE A 152 -10.27 7.09 8.59
C ILE A 152 -9.23 6.18 9.27
N ALA A 153 -7.96 6.31 8.90
CA ALA A 153 -6.86 5.42 9.25
C ALA A 153 -7.23 3.94 9.01
N PRO A 154 -7.32 3.49 7.74
CA PRO A 154 -7.77 2.14 7.42
C PRO A 154 -6.89 1.06 8.05
N ALA A 155 -7.48 -0.03 8.49
CA ALA A 155 -6.79 -1.19 9.05
C ALA A 155 -7.06 -2.43 8.18
N GLY A 156 -7.13 -3.61 8.81
CA GLY A 156 -7.49 -4.85 8.14
C GLY A 156 -8.75 -4.70 7.28
N MET A 157 -8.73 -5.38 6.14
CA MET A 157 -9.79 -5.36 5.14
C MET A 157 -10.17 -6.78 4.73
N MET A 158 -11.39 -6.98 4.27
CA MET A 158 -11.83 -8.27 3.75
C MET A 158 -12.96 -8.13 2.74
N PHE A 159 -12.97 -8.99 1.72
CA PHE A 159 -14.16 -9.22 0.91
C PHE A 159 -15.06 -10.23 1.60
N TYR A 160 -16.35 -9.91 1.72
CA TYR A 160 -17.31 -10.84 2.31
C TYR A 160 -17.79 -11.85 1.28
N THR A 161 -17.53 -13.14 1.53
CA THR A 161 -17.89 -14.27 0.66
C THR A 161 -18.93 -15.20 1.27
N GLY A 162 -19.39 -14.94 2.50
CA GLY A 162 -20.27 -15.82 3.24
C GLY A 162 -21.72 -15.84 2.75
N ASP A 163 -22.46 -16.88 3.17
CA ASP A 163 -23.88 -17.07 2.83
C ASP A 163 -24.84 -16.49 3.87
N ARG A 164 -24.34 -16.14 5.06
CA ARG A 164 -25.19 -15.68 6.19
C ARG A 164 -25.84 -14.32 5.90
N PHE A 165 -25.13 -13.44 5.18
CA PHE A 165 -25.62 -12.12 4.79
C PHE A 165 -25.50 -11.96 3.27
N PRO A 166 -26.43 -12.52 2.47
CA PRO A 166 -26.30 -12.54 1.01
C PRO A 166 -26.14 -11.16 0.37
N ALA A 167 -26.78 -10.13 0.96
CA ALA A 167 -26.68 -8.76 0.48
C ALA A 167 -25.30 -8.12 0.68
N TRP A 168 -24.42 -8.72 1.49
CA TRP A 168 -23.05 -8.25 1.70
C TRP A 168 -22.04 -8.97 0.81
N ARG A 169 -22.47 -10.00 0.07
CA ARG A 169 -21.55 -10.81 -0.74
C ARG A 169 -20.92 -9.94 -1.83
N GLY A 170 -19.59 -9.97 -1.89
CA GLY A 170 -18.79 -9.16 -2.80
C GLY A 170 -18.45 -7.76 -2.28
N ASN A 171 -19.00 -7.34 -1.14
CA ASN A 171 -18.61 -6.05 -0.55
C ASN A 171 -17.24 -6.16 0.11
N LEU A 172 -16.44 -5.12 -0.08
CA LEU A 172 -15.23 -4.89 0.67
C LEU A 172 -15.56 -4.20 2.01
N PHE A 173 -15.12 -4.79 3.11
CA PHE A 173 -15.17 -4.21 4.45
C PHE A 173 -13.78 -3.72 4.82
N VAL A 174 -13.67 -2.47 5.27
CA VAL A 174 -12.41 -1.84 5.68
C VAL A 174 -12.57 -1.38 7.13
N GLY A 175 -11.72 -1.88 8.02
CA GLY A 175 -11.67 -1.42 9.40
C GLY A 175 -11.14 0.02 9.47
N ALA A 176 -11.63 0.82 10.41
CA ALA A 176 -11.17 2.19 10.63
C ALA A 176 -10.64 2.34 12.05
N LEU A 177 -9.41 2.84 12.21
CA LEU A 177 -8.80 3.10 13.53
C LEU A 177 -9.24 4.44 14.12
N MET A 178 -9.80 5.32 13.29
CA MET A 178 -10.43 6.56 13.74
C MET A 178 -11.75 6.79 13.03
N VAL A 179 -12.66 7.45 13.73
CA VAL A 179 -13.82 8.06 13.07
C VAL A 179 -13.28 9.18 12.17
N GLY A 180 -13.66 9.18 10.89
CA GLY A 180 -13.28 10.26 9.97
C GLY A 180 -13.60 11.63 10.58
N ARG A 181 -12.59 12.50 10.69
CA ARG A 181 -12.73 13.81 11.36
C ARG A 181 -12.74 14.95 10.36
N ILE A 182 -13.79 15.77 10.35
CA ILE A 182 -13.81 17.03 9.58
C ILE A 182 -12.71 17.98 10.09
#